data_AF-A0A535IMT2-F1
#
_entry.id   AF-A0A535IMT2-F1
#
_cell.length_a   1.000
_cell.length_b   1.000
_cell.length_c   1.000
_cell.angle_alpha   90.00
_cell.angle_beta   90.00
_cell.angle_gamma   90.00
#
_symmetry.space_group_name_H-M   'P 1'
#
loop_
_entity.id
_entity.type
_entity.pdbx_description
1 polymer ?
#
loop_
_entity_poly.entity_id
_entity_poly.type
_entity_poly.pdbx_seq_one_letter_code
_entity_poly.pdbx_strand_id
1 'polypeptide(L)' 'ELKSLKYYVTSYRSVGIFQEHATAKIAEDLFGVLRPQRLTVTTVYNTRGGFDTTCTVTLPRQT' A
#
# COMPACT_ATOMS: atom_id res chain seq x y z
N GLU A 1 -8.29 -11.34 -6.79
CA GLU A 1 -7.52 -11.92 -7.92
C GLU A 1 -6.07 -11.41 -7.80
N LEU A 2 -5.05 -12.26 -7.97
CA LEU A 2 -3.66 -11.92 -7.61
C LEU A 2 -2.89 -11.20 -8.73
N LYS A 3 -3.19 -11.51 -10.00
CA LYS A 3 -2.54 -10.95 -11.18
C LYS A 3 -2.74 -9.44 -11.27
N SER A 4 -3.97 -8.98 -11.06
CA SER A 4 -4.37 -7.56 -11.03
C SER A 4 -3.64 -6.80 -9.92
N LEU A 5 -3.54 -7.36 -8.71
CA LEU A 5 -2.78 -6.76 -7.61
C LEU A 5 -1.30 -6.58 -7.98
N LYS A 6 -0.67 -7.59 -8.60
CA LYS A 6 0.70 -7.48 -9.09
C LYS A 6 0.86 -6.33 -10.09
N TYR A 7 -0.03 -6.21 -11.07
CA TYR A 7 0.03 -5.13 -12.05
C TYR A 7 -0.18 -3.76 -11.41
N TYR A 8 -1.13 -3.65 -10.50
CA TYR A 8 -1.39 -2.44 -9.74
C TYR A 8 -0.14 -1.98 -8.97
N VAL A 9 0.50 -2.86 -8.20
CA VAL A 9 1.75 -2.51 -7.48
C VAL A 9 2.88 -2.16 -8.47
N THR A 10 2.99 -2.89 -9.57
CA THR A 10 4.03 -2.63 -10.59
C THR A 10 3.84 -1.27 -11.29
N SER A 11 2.61 -0.75 -11.37
CA SER A 11 2.32 0.55 -11.98
C SER A 11 3.01 1.72 -11.26
N TYR A 12 3.32 1.57 -9.96
CA TYR A 12 4.03 2.59 -9.18
C TYR A 12 5.53 2.71 -9.51
N ARG A 13 6.10 1.82 -10.35
CA ARG A 13 7.54 1.82 -10.68
C ARG A 13 8.04 3.13 -11.30
N SER A 14 7.21 3.80 -12.09
CA SER A 14 7.53 5.06 -12.76
C SER A 14 6.92 6.28 -12.08
N VAL A 15 6.32 6.10 -10.90
CA VAL A 15 5.63 7.17 -10.18
C VAL A 15 6.55 7.72 -9.09
N GLY A 16 6.82 9.02 -9.13
CA GLY A 16 7.50 9.72 -8.05
C GLY A 16 6.57 9.89 -6.85
N ILE A 17 6.58 8.92 -5.94
CA ILE A 17 5.72 8.90 -4.75
C ILE A 17 6.56 8.64 -3.49
N PHE A 18 6.23 9.35 -2.41
CA PHE A 18 6.83 9.10 -1.10
C PHE A 18 6.42 7.72 -0.57
N GLN A 19 7.31 7.06 0.15
CA GLN A 19 7.10 5.71 0.68
C GLN A 19 5.80 5.62 1.48
N GLU A 20 5.62 6.49 2.47
CA GLU A 20 4.43 6.52 3.32
C GLU A 20 3.14 6.79 2.52
N HIS A 21 3.22 7.69 1.53
CA HIS A 21 2.08 8.03 0.69
C HIS A 21 1.68 6.84 -0.21
N ALA A 22 2.64 6.07 -0.71
CA ALA A 22 2.35 4.87 -1.49
C ALA A 22 1.59 3.83 -0.67
N THR A 23 1.99 3.59 0.59
CA THR A 23 1.30 2.65 1.49
C THR A 23 -0.15 3.08 1.74
N ALA A 24 -0.36 4.37 2.06
CA ALA A 24 -1.70 4.92 2.29
C ALA A 24 -2.57 4.81 1.04
N LYS A 25 -2.03 5.18 -0.12
CA LYS A 25 -2.77 5.14 -1.39
C LYS A 25 -3.20 3.72 -1.77
N ILE A 26 -2.29 2.75 -1.61
CA ILE A 26 -2.61 1.33 -1.83
C ILE A 26 -3.71 0.87 -0.88
N ALA A 27 -3.65 1.25 0.40
CA ALA A 27 -4.68 0.87 1.37
C ALA A 27 -6.05 1.44 1.00
N GLU A 28 -6.14 2.73 0.68
CA GLU A 28 -7.38 3.40 0.30
C GLU A 28 -8.00 2.82 -0.97
N ASP A 29 -7.19 2.62 -2.02
CA ASP A 29 -7.66 2.09 -3.30
C ASP A 29 -8.18 0.65 -3.14
N LEU A 30 -7.44 -0.21 -2.42
CA LEU A 30 -7.88 -1.59 -2.16
C LEU A 30 -9.12 -1.63 -1.28
N PHE A 31 -9.21 -0.77 -0.26
CA PHE A 31 -10.37 -0.70 0.61
C PHE A 31 -11.63 -0.26 -0.14
N GLY A 32 -11.51 0.73 -1.03
CA GLY A 32 -12.62 1.20 -1.86
C GLY A 32 -13.14 0.15 -2.85
N VAL A 33 -12.24 -0.64 -3.44
CA VAL A 33 -12.60 -1.69 -4.42
C VAL A 33 -13.13 -2.96 -3.74
N LEU A 34 -12.50 -3.39 -2.64
CA LEU A 34 -12.85 -4.66 -1.97
C LEU A 34 -13.99 -4.50 -0.95
N ARG A 35 -14.22 -3.28 -0.44
CA ARG A 35 -15.15 -2.97 0.66
C ARG A 35 -15.06 -3.97 1.83
N PRO A 36 -13.86 -4.24 2.37
CA PRO A 36 -13.70 -5.23 3.42
C PRO A 36 -14.16 -4.66 4.77
N GLN A 37 -14.43 -5.53 5.75
CA GLN A 37 -14.69 -5.09 7.13
C GLN A 37 -13.44 -4.51 7.82
N ARG A 38 -12.24 -4.89 7.39
CA ARG A 38 -10.98 -4.31 7.85
C ARG A 38 -9.92 -4.60 6.81
N LEU A 39 -8.99 -3.66 6.61
CA LEU A 39 -7.83 -3.87 5.75
C LEU A 39 -6.58 -3.31 6.42
N THR A 40 -5.50 -4.07 6.35
CA THR A 40 -4.16 -3.60 6.74
C THR A 40 -3.23 -3.78 5.55
N VAL A 41 -2.46 -2.74 5.23
CA VAL A 41 -1.41 -2.77 4.22
C VAL A 41 -0.10 -2.42 4.88
N THR A 42 0.90 -3.27 4.68
CA THR A 42 2.28 -3.06 5.15
C THR A 42 3.22 -3.11 3.97
N THR A 43 4.12 -2.13 3.87
CA THR A 43 5.17 -2.06 2.86
C THR A 43 6.53 -2.04 3.55
N VAL A 44 7.41 -2.92 3.12
CA VAL A 44 8.80 -3.01 3.58
C VAL A 44 9.70 -2.46 2.48
N TYR A 45 10.46 -1.41 2.79
CA TYR A 45 11.35 -0.75 1.85
C TYR A 45 12.79 -1.22 2.03
N ASN A 46 13.53 -1.25 0.93
CA ASN A 46 14.98 -1.46 0.99
C ASN A 46 15.66 -0.31 1.74
N THR A 47 16.73 -0.65 2.45
CA THR A 47 17.56 0.30 3.20
C THR A 47 18.00 1.48 2.32
N ARG A 48 17.81 2.70 2.80
CA ARG A 48 18.33 3.92 2.16
C ARG A 48 19.04 4.78 3.18
N GLY A 49 20.28 5.17 2.88
CA GLY A 49 21.09 5.97 3.79
C GLY A 49 21.34 5.32 5.17
N GLY A 50 21.29 3.98 5.25
CA GLY A 50 21.41 3.24 6.50
C GLY A 50 20.11 3.10 7.32
N PHE A 51 18.99 3.63 6.81
CA PHE A 51 17.69 3.51 7.46
C PHE A 51 16.84 2.43 6.80
N ASP A 52 16.36 1.50 7.61
CA ASP A 52 15.29 0.58 7.24
C ASP A 52 13.94 1.25 7.48
N THR A 53 13.01 1.06 6.56
CA THR A 53 11.70 1.71 6.64
C THR A 53 10.59 0.69 6.39
N THR A 54 9.66 0.62 7.34
CA THR A 54 8.44 -0.16 7.22
C THR A 54 7.26 0.76 7.51
N CYS A 55 6.30 0.82 6.59
CA CYS A 55 5.08 1.61 6.75
C CYS A 55 3.89 0.65 6.86
N THR A 56 2.97 0.94 7.77
CA THR A 56 1.73 0.15 7.95
C THR A 56 0.54 1.08 8.09
N VAL A 57 -0.51 0.81 7.31
CA VAL A 57 -1.79 1.52 7.37
C VAL A 57 -2.88 0.51 7.66
N THR A 58 -3.74 0.80 8.65
CA THR A 58 -4.92 -0.01 8.97
C THR A 58 -6.17 0.84 8.84
N LEU A 59 -7.10 0.40 8.00
CA LEU A 59 -8.39 1.06 7.79
C LEU A 59 -9.48 0.38 8.62
N PRO A 60 -10.32 1.16 9.33
CA PRO A 60 -11.32 0.66 10.25
C PRO A 60 -12.53 0.07 9.53
N ARG A 61 -13.42 -0.55 10.30
CA ARG A 61 -14.68 -1.11 9.80
C ARG A 61 -15.60 -0.03 9.27
N GLN A 62 -16.04 -0.15 8.01
CA GLN A 62 -17.17 0.64 7.52
C GLN A 62 -18.41 0.20 8.32
N THR A 63 -19.03 1.15 9.01
CA THR A 63 -20.22 0.90 9.84
C THR A 63 -21.45 0.87 8.95
#